data_AF-A0A966EYH5-F1
#
_entry.id   AF-A0A966EYH5-F1
#
_cell.length_a   1.000
_cell.length_b   1.000
_cell.length_c   1.000
_cell.angle_alpha   90.00
_cell.angle_beta   90.00
_cell.angle_gamma   90.00
#
_symmetry.space_group_name_H-M   'P 1'
#
loop_
_entity.id
_entity.type
_entity.pdbx_description
1 polymer ?
#
loop_
_entity_poly.entity_id
_entity_poly.type
_entity_poly.pdbx_seq_one_letter_code
_entity_poly.pdbx_strand_id
1 'polypeptide(L)'
;MNKKSTKYIPIDKSVIQEGMACDFTLFSASNSNAEMHSFKESGVSVTSEDILFIATQKHLYVAESEHEKYEQYRKNIIEAQKQKIIKHISFEEQALAIYSNAAEILNRLFSDPETLGHYIIPQENNTRKINF
;
A
#
# COMPACT_ATOMS: atom_id res chain seq x y z
N MET A 1 9.77 -35.77 -17.84
CA MET A 1 8.85 -34.79 -17.23
C MET A 1 9.65 -33.85 -16.34
N ASN A 2 9.93 -32.62 -16.77
CA ASN A 2 10.58 -31.63 -15.92
C ASN A 2 9.57 -31.19 -14.84
N LYS A 3 9.73 -31.68 -13.60
CA LYS A 3 9.05 -31.10 -12.44
C LYS A 3 9.58 -29.68 -12.27
N LYS A 4 8.87 -28.69 -12.80
CA LYS A 4 9.10 -27.29 -12.43
C LYS A 4 8.85 -27.20 -10.92
N SER A 5 9.92 -27.04 -10.15
CA SER A 5 9.81 -26.76 -8.73
C SER A 5 9.10 -25.41 -8.60
N THR A 6 7.91 -25.41 -8.01
CA THR A 6 7.20 -24.17 -7.67
C THR A 6 8.04 -23.43 -6.65
N LYS A 7 8.54 -22.25 -7.02
CA LYS A 7 9.24 -21.38 -6.09
C LYS A 7 8.23 -20.56 -5.30
N TYR A 8 8.55 -20.33 -4.04
CA TYR A 8 7.74 -19.57 -3.10
C TYR A 8 8.52 -18.36 -2.63
N ILE A 9 7.87 -17.20 -2.62
CA ILE A 9 8.47 -15.92 -2.25
C ILE A 9 7.82 -15.46 -0.94
N PRO A 10 8.62 -15.10 0.09
CA PRO A 10 8.08 -14.59 1.34
C PRO A 10 7.43 -13.23 1.14
N ILE A 11 6.33 -13.00 1.85
CA ILE A 11 5.55 -11.77 1.76
C ILE A 11 5.42 -11.06 3.11
N ASP A 12 5.08 -9.78 3.06
CA ASP A 12 4.69 -9.01 4.23
C ASP A 12 3.26 -9.40 4.61
N LYS A 13 3.11 -10.12 5.73
CA LYS A 13 1.80 -10.56 6.21
C LYS A 13 0.97 -9.44 6.85
N SER A 14 1.58 -8.29 7.18
CA SER A 14 0.90 -7.18 7.88
C SER A 14 -0.13 -6.45 7.02
N VAL A 15 -0.04 -6.61 5.69
CA VAL A 15 -0.99 -5.99 4.75
C VAL A 15 -2.26 -6.81 4.57
N ILE A 16 -2.30 -8.04 5.07
CA ILE A 16 -3.47 -8.93 4.98
C ILE A 16 -4.48 -8.52 6.05
N GLN A 17 -5.72 -8.23 5.63
CA GLN A 17 -6.77 -7.74 6.51
C GLN A 17 -7.98 -8.68 6.50
N GLU A 18 -8.66 -8.74 7.65
CA GLU A 18 -9.91 -9.46 7.80
C GLU A 18 -10.98 -8.95 6.82
N GLY A 19 -11.78 -9.86 6.29
CA GLY A 19 -12.87 -9.57 5.36
C GLY A 19 -12.41 -9.32 3.91
N MET A 20 -11.10 -9.24 3.66
CA MET A 20 -10.57 -9.10 2.30
C MET A 20 -10.32 -10.46 1.65
N ALA A 21 -10.62 -10.58 0.37
CA ALA A 21 -10.17 -11.71 -0.45
C ALA A 21 -8.81 -11.37 -1.09
N CYS A 22 -7.90 -12.34 -1.10
CA CYS A 22 -6.62 -12.22 -1.79
C CYS A 22 -6.74 -12.86 -3.17
N ASP A 23 -6.23 -12.23 -4.22
CA ASP A 23 -6.24 -12.79 -5.59
C ASP A 23 -5.08 -13.77 -5.85
N PHE A 24 -4.43 -14.23 -4.77
CA PHE A 24 -3.29 -15.13 -4.74
C PHE A 24 -3.41 -16.09 -3.56
N THR A 25 -2.74 -17.24 -3.67
CA THR A 25 -2.76 -18.28 -2.64
C THR A 25 -1.68 -18.01 -1.58
N LEU A 26 -2.06 -18.12 -0.31
CA LEU A 26 -1.15 -17.99 0.83
C LEU A 26 -0.63 -19.37 1.25
N PHE A 27 0.69 -19.45 1.37
CA PHE A 27 1.40 -20.64 1.84
C PHE A 27 2.08 -20.35 3.17
N SER A 28 2.17 -21.38 4.01
CA SER A 28 2.96 -21.39 5.23
C SER A 28 3.94 -22.56 5.19
N ALA A 29 5.12 -22.37 5.78
CA ALA A 29 6.08 -23.47 5.91
C ALA A 29 5.65 -24.39 7.06
N SER A 30 5.64 -25.70 6.83
CA SER A 30 5.42 -26.65 7.91
C SER A 30 6.63 -26.68 8.86
N ASN A 31 6.37 -26.86 10.15
CA ASN A 31 7.43 -26.91 11.18
C ASN A 31 8.24 -28.21 11.14
N SER A 32 7.71 -29.28 10.55
CA SER A 32 8.27 -30.64 10.67
C SER A 32 8.87 -31.20 9.39
N ASN A 33 8.34 -30.83 8.23
CA ASN A 33 8.82 -31.26 6.93
C ASN A 33 8.98 -30.00 6.09
N ALA A 34 10.02 -29.91 5.25
CA ALA A 34 10.28 -28.76 4.37
C ALA A 34 9.24 -28.62 3.23
N GLU A 35 7.97 -28.83 3.55
CA GLU A 35 6.81 -28.79 2.68
C GLU A 35 6.03 -27.49 2.92
N MET A 36 5.55 -26.90 1.84
CA MET A 36 4.71 -25.70 1.87
C MET A 36 3.25 -26.10 1.94
N HIS A 37 2.56 -25.65 2.98
CA HIS A 37 1.14 -25.89 3.17
C HIS A 37 0.32 -24.73 2.60
N SER A 38 -0.62 -25.03 1.70
CA SER A 38 -1.63 -24.05 1.24
C SER A 38 -2.55 -23.72 2.40
N PHE A 39 -2.41 -22.52 2.94
CA PHE A 39 -3.20 -22.06 4.08
C PHE A 39 -4.51 -21.40 3.61
N LYS A 40 -4.45 -20.56 2.57
CA LYS A 40 -5.61 -19.83 2.07
C LYS A 40 -5.58 -19.77 0.54
N GLU A 41 -6.66 -20.20 -0.09
CA GLU A 41 -6.79 -20.18 -1.54
C GLU A 41 -7.16 -18.79 -2.07
N SER A 42 -6.76 -18.53 -3.33
CA SER A 42 -7.13 -17.32 -4.06
C SER A 42 -8.65 -17.15 -4.15
N GLY A 43 -9.14 -15.92 -3.94
CA GLY A 43 -10.55 -15.55 -4.00
C GLY A 43 -11.34 -15.81 -2.71
N VAL A 44 -10.74 -16.45 -1.70
CA VAL A 44 -11.40 -16.73 -0.43
C VAL A 44 -11.16 -15.60 0.57
N SER A 45 -12.23 -15.05 1.15
CA SER A 45 -12.13 -14.01 2.17
C SER A 45 -11.41 -14.49 3.43
N VAL A 46 -10.54 -13.63 3.95
CA VAL A 46 -9.80 -13.84 5.20
C VAL A 46 -10.76 -13.66 6.38
N THR A 47 -10.87 -14.68 7.22
CA THR A 47 -11.71 -14.70 8.44
C THR A 47 -10.91 -14.26 9.67
N SER A 48 -11.59 -14.03 10.80
CA SER A 48 -10.90 -13.70 12.06
C SER A 48 -9.97 -14.83 12.53
N GLU A 49 -10.38 -16.10 12.35
CA GLU A 49 -9.54 -17.26 12.65
C GLU A 49 -8.29 -17.29 11.77
N ASP A 50 -8.43 -16.91 10.51
CA ASP A 50 -7.29 -16.82 9.60
C ASP A 50 -6.29 -15.76 10.06
N ILE A 51 -6.76 -14.60 10.53
CA ILE A 51 -5.88 -13.55 11.07
C ILE A 51 -5.11 -14.04 12.29
N LEU A 52 -5.77 -14.78 13.19
CA LEU A 52 -5.10 -15.40 14.34
C LEU A 52 -4.01 -16.37 13.88
N PHE A 53 -4.31 -17.22 12.90
CA PHE A 53 -3.30 -18.12 12.32
C PHE A 53 -2.14 -17.33 11.72
N ILE A 54 -2.41 -16.33 10.88
CA ILE A 54 -1.40 -15.47 10.24
C ILE A 54 -0.51 -14.80 11.29
N ALA A 55 -1.07 -14.34 12.41
CA ALA A 55 -0.30 -13.76 13.51
C ALA A 55 0.73 -14.74 14.08
N THR A 56 0.37 -16.03 14.22
CA THR A 56 1.28 -17.07 14.74
C THR A 56 2.39 -17.49 13.76
N GLN A 57 2.18 -17.32 12.45
CA GLN A 57 3.17 -17.75 11.45
C GLN A 57 4.37 -16.81 11.38
N LYS A 58 5.59 -17.33 11.39
CA LYS A 58 6.79 -16.47 11.27
C LYS A 58 6.85 -15.77 9.90
N HIS A 59 6.56 -16.52 8.84
CA HIS A 59 6.56 -16.05 7.47
C HIS A 59 5.36 -16.64 6.71
N LEU A 60 4.80 -15.85 5.81
CA LEU A 60 3.88 -16.33 4.77
C LEU A 60 4.56 -16.21 3.43
N TYR A 61 4.10 -17.04 2.49
CA TYR A 61 4.65 -17.12 1.15
C TYR A 61 3.56 -17.10 0.11
N VAL A 62 3.92 -16.69 -1.10
CA VAL A 62 3.09 -16.82 -2.31
C VAL A 62 3.89 -17.55 -3.37
N ALA A 63 3.21 -18.21 -4.32
CA ALA A 63 3.89 -18.78 -5.47
C ALA A 63 4.54 -17.66 -6.32
N GLU A 64 5.71 -17.91 -6.89
CA GLU A 64 6.42 -16.96 -7.76
C GLU A 64 5.52 -16.45 -8.92
N SER A 65 4.67 -17.32 -9.48
CA SER A 65 3.71 -16.97 -10.52
C SER A 65 2.61 -16.00 -10.08
N GLU A 66 2.36 -15.87 -8.77
CA GLU A 66 1.33 -15.00 -8.21
C GLU A 66 1.91 -13.79 -7.47
N HIS A 67 3.24 -13.68 -7.40
CA HIS A 67 3.91 -12.61 -6.66
C HIS A 67 3.56 -11.21 -7.18
N GLU A 68 3.37 -11.05 -8.49
CA GLU A 68 2.94 -9.78 -9.07
C GLU A 68 1.55 -9.34 -8.57
N LYS A 69 0.62 -10.29 -8.40
CA LYS A 69 -0.71 -10.01 -7.85
C LYS A 69 -0.62 -9.55 -6.39
N TYR A 70 0.26 -10.18 -5.62
CA TYR A 70 0.54 -9.77 -4.24
C TYR A 70 1.10 -8.34 -4.17
N GLU A 71 2.06 -7.99 -5.02
CA GLU A 71 2.62 -6.62 -5.02
C GLU A 71 1.57 -5.57 -5.38
N GLN A 72 0.68 -5.88 -6.34
CA GLN A 72 -0.45 -5.01 -6.67
C GLN A 72 -1.41 -4.85 -5.48
N TYR A 73 -1.79 -5.95 -4.84
CA TYR A 73 -2.62 -5.95 -3.64
C TYR A 73 -1.98 -5.10 -2.52
N ARG A 74 -0.72 -5.34 -2.20
CA ARG A 74 0.04 -4.60 -1.18
C ARG A 74 0.07 -3.10 -1.47
N LYS A 75 0.34 -2.71 -2.72
CA LYS A 75 0.34 -1.30 -3.12
C LYS A 75 -1.04 -0.67 -2.89
N ASN A 76 -2.11 -1.35 -3.29
CA ASN A 76 -3.48 -0.86 -3.10
C ASN A 76 -3.84 -0.68 -1.61
N ILE A 77 -3.43 -1.61 -0.74
CA ILE A 77 -3.63 -1.49 0.71
C ILE A 77 -2.90 -0.27 1.27
N ILE A 78 -1.63 -0.10 0.91
CA ILE A 78 -0.82 1.03 1.39
C ILE A 78 -1.41 2.36 0.92
N GLU A 79 -1.84 2.45 -0.34
CA GLU A 79 -2.49 3.64 -0.88
C GLU A 79 -3.83 3.93 -0.19
N ALA A 80 -4.66 2.91 0.05
CA ALA A 80 -5.92 3.06 0.78
C ALA A 80 -5.68 3.52 2.23
N GLN A 81 -4.64 3.01 2.90
CA GLN A 81 -4.23 3.45 4.23
C GLN A 81 -3.79 4.91 4.24
N LYS A 82 -2.96 5.33 3.26
CA LYS A 82 -2.56 6.73 3.10
C LYS A 82 -3.78 7.65 2.89
N GLN A 83 -4.73 7.25 2.06
CA GLN A 83 -5.96 8.02 1.84
C GLN A 83 -6.82 8.12 3.10
N LYS A 84 -6.92 7.05 3.91
CA LYS A 84 -7.60 7.10 5.21
C LYS A 84 -6.91 8.10 6.14
N ILE A 85 -5.58 8.06 6.24
CA ILE A 85 -4.82 9.01 7.06
C ILE A 85 -5.10 10.45 6.61
N ILE A 86 -4.97 10.75 5.32
CA ILE A 86 -5.22 12.10 4.77
C ILE A 86 -6.66 12.58 5.07
N LYS A 87 -7.65 11.70 5.01
CA LYS A 87 -9.05 12.03 5.35
C LYS A 87 -9.31 12.20 6.85
N HIS A 88 -8.44 11.66 7.70
CA HIS A 88 -8.55 11.74 9.16
C HIS A 88 -7.66 12.82 9.80
N ILE A 89 -6.80 13.49 9.02
CA ILE A 89 -6.12 14.71 9.47
C ILE A 89 -7.23 15.72 9.77
N SER A 90 -7.30 16.21 11.01
CA SER A 90 -8.32 17.17 11.39
C SER A 90 -8.20 18.45 10.54
N PHE A 91 -9.29 19.19 10.35
CA PHE A 91 -9.22 20.49 9.65
C PHE A 91 -8.15 21.40 10.27
N GLU A 92 -8.00 21.34 11.60
CA GLU A 92 -6.99 22.10 12.33
C GLU A 92 -5.56 21.68 11.96
N GLU A 93 -5.27 20.39 11.86
CA GLU A 93 -3.95 19.89 11.44
C GLU A 93 -3.65 20.22 9.96
N GLN A 94 -4.66 20.15 9.08
CA GLN A 94 -4.51 20.57 7.68
C GLN A 94 -4.25 22.08 7.59
N ALA A 95 -5.00 22.89 8.34
CA ALA A 95 -4.80 24.33 8.41
C ALA A 95 -3.41 24.66 8.96
N LEU A 96 -2.96 23.96 10.00
CA LEU A 96 -1.64 24.17 10.60
C LEU A 96 -0.50 23.85 9.62
N ALA A 97 -0.64 22.79 8.81
CA ALA A 97 0.30 22.46 7.75
C ALA A 97 0.32 23.54 6.64
N ILE A 98 -0.84 24.03 6.22
CA ILE A 98 -0.96 25.11 5.23
C ILE A 98 -0.33 26.41 5.75
N TYR A 99 -0.66 26.82 6.98
CA TYR A 99 -0.12 28.03 7.60
C TYR A 99 1.38 27.93 7.83
N SER A 100 1.90 26.77 8.23
CA SER A 100 3.34 26.56 8.42
C SER A 100 4.08 26.68 7.08
N ASN A 101 3.55 26.09 6.01
CA ASN A 101 4.15 26.18 4.68
C ASN A 101 4.09 27.63 4.14
N ALA A 102 2.94 28.30 4.28
CA ALA A 102 2.80 29.70 3.90
C ALA A 102 3.77 30.61 4.67
N ALA A 103 3.95 30.37 5.99
CA ALA A 103 4.91 31.10 6.81
C ALA A 103 6.35 30.84 6.38
N GLU A 104 6.71 29.61 6.00
CA GLU A 104 8.04 29.30 5.47
C GLU A 104 8.30 30.01 4.13
N ILE A 105 7.31 30.02 3.23
CA ILE A 105 7.39 30.72 1.95
C ILE A 105 7.54 32.24 2.17
N LEU A 106 6.75 32.82 3.07
CA LEU A 106 6.85 34.23 3.43
C LEU A 106 8.20 34.55 4.07
N ASN A 107 8.67 33.72 4.98
CA ASN A 107 9.98 33.90 5.60
C ASN A 107 11.10 33.80 4.56
N ARG A 108 11.02 32.89 3.59
CA ARG A 108 11.97 32.84 2.47
C ARG A 108 11.87 34.07 1.57
N LEU A 109 10.66 34.56 1.29
CA LEU A 109 10.43 35.78 0.51
C LEU A 109 11.07 37.02 1.18
N PHE A 110 10.98 37.12 2.51
CA PHE A 110 11.63 38.20 3.27
C PHE A 110 13.13 38.02 3.44
N SER A 111 13.62 36.78 3.47
CA SER A 111 15.04 36.48 3.70
C SER A 111 15.86 36.44 2.41
N ASP A 112 15.24 36.08 1.28
CA ASP A 112 15.86 35.93 -0.04
C ASP A 112 14.84 36.17 -1.18
N PRO A 113 14.52 37.45 -1.47
CA PRO A 113 13.46 37.82 -2.41
C PRO A 113 13.73 37.44 -3.86
N GLU A 114 14.97 37.11 -4.23
CA GLU A 114 15.36 36.76 -5.61
C GLU A 114 14.98 35.31 -6.00
N THR A 115 14.64 34.45 -5.04
CA THR A 115 14.41 33.00 -5.26
C THR A 115 13.03 32.63 -5.84
N LEU A 116 12.08 33.58 -5.95
CA LEU A 116 10.72 33.31 -6.41
C LEU A 116 10.55 33.17 -7.92
N GLY A 117 11.58 33.49 -8.72
CA GLY A 117 11.56 33.38 -10.18
C GLY A 117 11.47 31.95 -10.75
N HIS A 118 11.54 30.92 -9.89
CA HIS A 118 11.59 29.51 -10.30
C HIS A 118 10.41 28.65 -9.79
N TYR A 119 9.31 29.26 -9.35
CA TYR A 119 8.08 28.50 -9.05
C TYR A 119 7.33 28.13 -10.34
N ILE A 120 7.59 26.91 -10.83
CA ILE A 120 6.79 26.27 -11.87
C ILE A 120 5.50 25.81 -11.22
N ILE A 121 4.40 26.52 -11.49
CA ILE A 121 3.04 26.08 -11.14
C ILE A 121 2.76 24.80 -11.95
N PRO A 122 2.45 23.64 -11.31
CA PRO A 122 1.99 22.48 -12.05
C PRO A 122 0.67 22.84 -12.73
N GLN A 123 0.67 22.84 -14.06
CA GLN A 123 -0.53 23.06 -14.86
C GLN A 123 -1.54 21.93 -14.57
N GLU A 124 -2.66 22.24 -13.92
CA GLU A 124 -3.84 21.37 -13.92
C GLU A 124 -4.40 21.31 -15.34
N ASN A 125 -4.19 20.18 -16.02
CA ASN A 125 -4.93 19.84 -17.24
C ASN A 125 -6.39 19.55 -16.88
N ASN A 126 -7.22 20.59 -16.76
CA ASN A 126 -8.65 20.47 -16.63
C ASN A 126 -9.35 20.92 -17.91
N THR A 127 -9.34 20.06 -18.93
CA THR A 127 -10.06 20.28 -20.19
C THR A 127 -11.55 20.03 -20.00
N ARG A 128 -12.28 20.98 -19.40
CA ARG A 128 -13.73 21.07 -19.58
C ARG A 128 -14.03 22.09 -20.69
N LYS A 129 -14.19 21.57 -21.92
CA LYS A 129 -14.81 22.33 -23.02
C LYS A 129 -16.30 22.50 -22.68
N ILE A 130 -16.69 23.73 -22.40
CA ILE A 130 -18.10 24.16 -22.40
C ILE A 130 -18.28 24.89 -23.73
N ASN A 131 -19.01 24.29 -24.66
CA ASN A 131 -19.43 24.97 -25.88
C ASN A 131 -20.71 25.76 -25.57
N PHE A 132 -20.71 27.05 -25.89
CA PHE A 132 -21.92 27.85 -26.07
C PHE A 132 -22.48 27.59 -27.47
#